data_AF-A0A960P4W2-F1
#
_entry.id   AF-A0A960P4W2-F1
#
_cell.length_a   1.000
_cell.length_b   1.000
_cell.length_c   1.000
_cell.angle_alpha   90.00
_cell.angle_beta   90.00
_cell.angle_gamma   90.00
#
_symmetry.space_group_name_H-M   'P 1'
#
loop_
_entity.id
_entity.type
_entity.pdbx_description
1 polymer ?
#
loop_
_entity_poly.entity_id
_entity_poly.type
_entity_poly.pdbx_seq_one_letter_code
_entity_poly.pdbx_strand_id
1 'polypeptide(L)' 'MPTRTIAGATVDVNDEGFFTEPEQWNEDIATELAAESGIDELTPDHWKVLEFMRSEYFEKGTG' A
#
# COMPACT_ATOMS: atom_id res chain seq x y z
N MET A 1 10.53 14.35 -4.29
CA MET A 1 9.81 13.13 -3.90
C MET A 1 9.56 13.26 -2.41
N PRO A 2 8.32 13.56 -2.00
CA PRO A 2 7.97 13.56 -0.58
C PRO A 2 8.12 12.14 -0.01
N THR A 3 8.47 12.07 1.27
CA THR A 3 8.49 10.81 2.02
C THR A 3 7.42 10.83 3.09
N ARG A 4 6.86 9.65 3.39
CA ARG A 4 5.86 9.45 4.43
C ARG A 4 6.33 8.35 5.37
N THR A 5 6.07 8.50 6.67
CA THR A 5 6.28 7.42 7.63
C THR A 5 4.95 6.72 7.87
N ILE A 6 4.89 5.42 7.55
CA ILE A 6 3.70 4.57 7.71
C ILE A 6 4.14 3.27 8.40
N ALA A 7 3.45 2.85 9.46
CA ALA A 7 3.82 1.68 10.27
C ALA A 7 5.30 1.67 10.72
N GLY A 8 5.90 2.84 10.93
CA GLY A 8 7.33 2.99 11.28
C GLY A 8 8.31 2.84 10.11
N ALA A 9 7.86 2.47 8.91
CA ALA A 9 8.65 2.46 7.69
C ALA A 9 8.59 3.84 7.01
N THR A 10 9.71 4.28 6.45
CA THR A 10 9.74 5.49 5.61
C THR A 10 9.62 5.08 4.15
N VAL A 11 8.62 5.63 3.46
CA VAL A 11 8.27 5.30 2.09
C VAL A 11 8.22 6.55 1.22
N ASP A 12 8.66 6.42 -0.02
CA ASP A 12 8.62 7.45 -1.03
C ASP A 12 7.24 7.48 -1.69
N VAL A 13 6.63 8.66 -1.63
CA VAL A 13 5.31 8.93 -2.20
C VAL A 13 5.38 10.08 -3.19
N ASN A 14 4.37 10.18 -4.04
CA ASN A 14 4.17 11.34 -4.90
C ASN A 14 3.37 12.44 -4.14
N ASP A 15 3.13 13.57 -4.81
CA ASP A 15 2.40 14.69 -4.21
C ASP A 15 0.92 14.36 -3.87
N GLU A 16 0.39 13.27 -4.43
CA GLU A 16 -0.96 12.76 -4.15
C GLU A 16 -0.97 11.70 -3.03
N GLY A 17 0.21 11.29 -2.53
CA GLY A 17 0.35 10.28 -1.47
C GLY A 17 0.39 8.82 -1.96
N PHE A 18 0.52 8.59 -3.27
CA PHE A 18 0.72 7.24 -3.82
C PHE A 18 2.20 6.85 -3.79
N PHE A 19 2.48 5.56 -3.55
CA PHE A 19 3.83 5.01 -3.57
C PHE A 19 4.49 5.23 -4.93
N THR A 20 5.69 5.82 -4.93
CA THR A 20 6.53 5.88 -6.13
C THR A 20 7.35 4.61 -6.30
N GLU A 21 7.65 3.93 -5.19
CA GLU A 21 8.33 2.64 -5.17
C GLU A 21 7.37 1.56 -4.61
N PRO A 22 6.77 0.73 -5.48
CA PRO A 22 5.79 -0.27 -5.07
C PRO A 22 6.38 -1.40 -4.21
N GLU A 23 7.70 -1.57 -4.25
CA GLU A 23 8.48 -2.52 -3.44
C GLU A 23 8.56 -2.10 -1.96
N GLN A 24 8.36 -0.82 -1.65
CA GLN A 24 8.39 -0.30 -0.27
C GLN A 24 7.11 -0.62 0.52
N TRP A 25 6.05 -1.03 -0.17
CA TRP A 25 4.82 -1.47 0.47
C TRP A 25 5.00 -2.84 1.14
N ASN A 26 4.35 -3.01 2.29
CA ASN A 26 4.23 -4.28 3.00
C ASN A 26 2.88 -4.38 3.72
N GLU A 27 2.59 -5.52 4.33
CA GLU A 27 1.32 -5.79 5.01
C GLU A 27 1.07 -4.86 6.22
N ASP A 28 2.11 -4.46 6.95
CA ASP A 28 1.98 -3.54 8.09
C ASP A 28 1.53 -2.15 7.62
N ILE A 29 2.11 -1.66 6.52
CA ILE A 29 1.72 -0.40 5.88
C ILE A 29 0.27 -0.48 5.39
N ALA A 30 -0.14 -1.60 4.77
CA ALA A 30 -1.52 -1.78 4.34
C ALA A 30 -2.50 -1.69 5.51
N THR A 31 -2.14 -2.29 6.65
CA THR A 31 -2.96 -2.27 7.87
C THR A 31 -3.08 -0.86 8.45
N GLU A 32 -1.98 -0.11 8.51
CA GLU A 32 -2.00 1.28 8.98
C GLU A 32 -2.84 2.19 8.05
N LEU A 33 -2.69 2.03 6.74
CA LEU A 33 -3.49 2.76 5.74
C LEU A 33 -4.98 2.40 5.82
N ALA A 34 -5.31 1.15 6.11
CA ALA A 34 -6.67 0.71 6.35
C ALA A 34 -7.25 1.41 7.59
N ALA A 35 -6.51 1.43 8.70
CA ALA A 35 -6.91 2.11 9.92
C ALA A 35 -7.13 3.61 9.70
N GLU A 36 -6.26 4.29 8.95
CA GLU A 36 -6.43 5.69 8.55
C GLU A 36 -7.70 5.92 7.70
N SER A 37 -8.10 4.91 6.91
CA SER A 37 -9.31 4.94 6.09
C SER A 37 -10.57 4.54 6.89
N GLY A 38 -10.45 4.31 8.19
CA GLY A 38 -11.54 3.89 9.07
C GLY A 38 -11.88 2.40 8.98
N ILE A 39 -10.96 1.59 8.47
CA ILE A 39 -11.07 0.12 8.41
C ILE A 39 -10.19 -0.45 9.53
N ASP A 40 -10.82 -0.93 10.60
CA ASP A 40 -10.09 -1.47 11.77
C ASP A 40 -9.27 -2.73 11.45
N GLU A 41 -9.77 -3.59 10.55
CA GLU A 41 -9.11 -4.85 10.20
C GLU A 41 -9.26 -5.17 8.71
N LEU A 42 -8.13 -5.51 8.06
CA LEU A 42 -8.13 -6.06 6.71
C LEU A 42 -8.54 -7.53 6.76
N THR A 43 -9.76 -7.81 6.27
CA THR A 43 -10.28 -9.18 6.17
C THR A 43 -9.58 -9.96 5.04
N PRO A 44 -9.70 -11.30 5.01
CA PRO A 44 -9.14 -12.11 3.92
C PRO A 44 -9.62 -11.69 2.52
N ASP A 45 -10.83 -11.15 2.41
CA ASP A 45 -11.34 -10.66 1.12
C ASP A 45 -10.70 -9.33 0.71
N HIS A 46 -10.35 -8.46 1.66
CA HIS A 46 -9.55 -7.26 1.37
C HIS A 46 -8.15 -7.64 0.89
N TRP A 47 -7.51 -8.61 1.55
CA TRP A 47 -6.19 -9.09 1.16
C TRP A 47 -6.16 -9.68 -0.24
N LYS A 48 -7.17 -10.46 -0.64
CA LYS A 48 -7.27 -10.98 -2.02
C LYS A 48 -7.26 -9.87 -3.07
N VAL A 49 -7.96 -8.76 -2.82
CA VAL A 49 -8.00 -7.63 -3.76
C VAL A 49 -6.65 -6.91 -3.79
N LEU A 50 -6.04 -6.67 -2.62
CA LEU A 50 -4.72 -6.04 -2.51
C LEU A 50 -3.64 -6.88 -3.23
N GLU A 51 -3.59 -8.18 -2.94
CA GLU A 51 -2.66 -9.11 -3.58
C GLU A 51 -2.88 -9.18 -5.08
N PHE A 52 -4.13 -9.23 -5.54
CA PHE A 52 -4.45 -9.25 -6.97
C PHE A 52 -3.97 -7.97 -7.66
N MET A 53 -4.27 -6.79 -7.12
CA MET A 53 -3.82 -5.52 -7.69
C MET A 53 -2.29 -5.42 -7.73
N ARG A 54 -1.61 -5.90 -6.68
CA ARG A 54 -0.15 -5.93 -6.63
C ARG A 54 0.44 -6.91 -7.64
N SER A 55 -0.12 -8.12 -7.74
CA SER A 55 0.30 -9.11 -8.73
C SER A 55 0.15 -8.55 -10.13
N GLU A 56 -1.01 -7.97 -10.45
CA GLU A 56 -1.28 -7.36 -11.75
C GLU A 56 -0.29 -6.22 -12.06
N TYR A 57 0.02 -5.38 -11.08
CA TYR A 57 1.02 -4.32 -11.24
C TYR A 57 2.42 -4.89 -11.55
N PHE A 58 2.88 -5.91 -10.81
CA PHE A 58 4.20 -6.51 -11.03
C PHE A 58 4.27 -7.36 -12.31
N GLU A 59 3.16 -7.98 -12.72
CA GLU A 59 3.09 -8.82 -13.92
C GLU A 59 2.96 -7.99 -15.21
N LYS A 60 2.21 -6.88 -15.18
CA LYS A 60 1.86 -6.11 -16.39
C LYS A 60 2.50 -4.72 -16.44
N GLY A 61 3.07 -4.24 -15.34
CA GLY A 61 3.65 -2.90 -15.25
C GLY A 61 2.63 -1.77 -15.32
N THR A 62 1.33 -2.07 -15.21
CA THR A 62 0.22 -1.11 -15.23
C THR A 62 -0.79 -1.50 -14.17
N GLY A 63 -1.06 -0.58 -13.24
CA GLY A 63 -2.21 -0.59 -12.35
C GLY A 63 -3.30 0.34 -12.87
#